data_AF-A0A1Z8LVQ1-F1
#
_entry.id   AF-A0A1Z8LVQ1-F1
#
_cell.length_a   1.000
_cell.length_b   1.000
_cell.length_c   1.000
_cell.angle_alpha   90.00
_cell.angle_beta   90.00
_cell.angle_gamma   90.00
#
_symmetry.space_group_name_H-M   'P 1'
#
loop_
_entity.id
_entity.type
_entity.pdbx_description
1 polymer ?
#
loop_
_entity_poly.entity_id
_entity_poly.type
_entity_poly.pdbx_seq_one_letter_code
_entity_poly.pdbx_strand_id
1 'polypeptide(L)'
;MQNQIIVLDGPDAVGKTTLAKKIQEKVPNTRYLHLTYRWKDKIFDYHTAAIHLAAKWSKLSNVIIDRWWPSEACYATTYRRTSAWPLQGRFCDRVALKHGVVYVNCLPDHNTIERHKLMKEMRVEMYDNIDKLCDLYTDLYYGNPEHEDKGNYIDQLILSGGMQQIPYCLPYTIEKWGAHLDQFVDLIMHVGKTHRECQWKTALDPDDHNILGHRHFAHRLFVGEIVNPKYKGVFWPFYEYNNSSLYLTQALHNLWLNERECAFTNVKDKDGKVDLRYVEEAQRNEIDIIAMGNVAADTMQKHKIEPDGIIKHPSYYKRFLNGEGFKQIENDIQEVL
;
A
#
# COMPACT_ATOMS: atom_id res chain seq x y z
N MET A 1 21.04 -7.56 6.14
CA MET A 1 20.00 -6.90 5.31
C MET A 1 18.75 -7.74 5.38
N GLN A 2 17.60 -7.14 5.66
CA GLN A 2 16.32 -7.86 5.67
C GLN A 2 15.88 -8.16 4.23
N ASN A 3 15.26 -9.32 4.02
CA ASN A 3 14.84 -9.81 2.71
C ASN A 3 13.63 -9.04 2.14
N GLN A 4 13.32 -9.30 0.87
CA GLN A 4 12.31 -8.56 0.13
C GLN A 4 10.91 -9.15 0.30
N ILE A 5 9.90 -8.31 0.12
CA ILE A 5 8.50 -8.71 -0.03
C ILE A 5 8.08 -8.34 -1.46
N ILE A 6 7.57 -9.32 -2.18
CA ILE A 6 7.15 -9.21 -3.58
C ILE A 6 5.66 -9.52 -3.63
N VAL A 7 4.87 -8.62 -4.21
CA VAL A 7 3.45 -8.86 -4.47
C VAL A 7 3.28 -9.23 -5.93
N LEU A 8 2.74 -10.43 -6.19
CA LEU A 8 2.31 -10.83 -7.53
C LEU A 8 0.79 -10.63 -7.61
N ASP A 9 0.36 -9.76 -8.50
CA ASP A 9 -1.06 -9.44 -8.66
C ASP A 9 -1.45 -9.45 -10.15
N GLY A 10 -2.71 -9.73 -10.48
CA GLY A 10 -3.17 -9.92 -11.86
C GLY A 10 -4.34 -10.89 -11.97
N PRO A 11 -5.01 -10.98 -13.13
CA PRO A 11 -6.10 -11.92 -13.35
C PRO A 11 -5.63 -13.37 -13.36
N ASP A 12 -6.57 -14.31 -13.42
CA ASP A 12 -6.24 -15.72 -13.64
C ASP A 12 -5.55 -15.94 -15.00
N ALA A 13 -4.79 -17.04 -15.12
CA ALA A 13 -4.11 -17.46 -16.36
C ALA A 13 -3.01 -16.53 -16.94
N VAL A 14 -2.56 -15.52 -16.21
CA VAL A 14 -1.44 -14.61 -16.60
C VAL A 14 -0.05 -15.09 -16.17
N GLY A 15 0.09 -16.32 -15.65
CA GLY A 15 1.39 -16.90 -15.31
C GLY A 15 1.97 -16.56 -13.93
N LYS A 16 1.17 -16.01 -12.99
CA LYS A 16 1.61 -15.70 -11.61
C LYS A 16 2.30 -16.87 -10.91
N THR A 17 1.68 -18.04 -10.93
CA THR A 17 2.23 -19.25 -10.28
C THR A 17 3.53 -19.72 -10.94
N THR A 18 3.65 -19.58 -12.26
CA THR A 18 4.89 -19.90 -12.99
C THR A 18 6.02 -18.97 -12.56
N LEU A 19 5.75 -17.66 -12.53
CA LEU A 19 6.71 -16.67 -12.06
C LEU A 19 7.10 -16.90 -10.59
N ALA A 20 6.12 -17.16 -9.71
CA ALA A 20 6.38 -17.45 -8.30
C ALA A 20 7.33 -18.64 -8.11
N LYS A 21 7.07 -19.75 -8.82
CA LYS A 21 7.95 -20.94 -8.79
C LYS A 21 9.35 -20.60 -9.26
N LYS A 22 9.48 -19.80 -10.32
CA LYS A 22 10.78 -19.41 -10.84
C LYS A 22 11.55 -18.50 -9.87
N ILE A 23 10.87 -17.59 -9.17
CA ILE A 23 11.48 -16.80 -8.09
C ILE A 23 11.98 -17.75 -6.98
N GLN A 24 11.18 -18.73 -6.55
CA GLN A 24 11.59 -19.67 -5.50
C GLN A 24 12.76 -20.57 -5.91
N GLU A 25 12.83 -20.95 -7.18
CA GLU A 25 13.95 -21.72 -7.76
C GLU A 25 15.23 -20.90 -7.77
N LYS A 26 15.18 -19.66 -8.27
CA LYS A 26 16.35 -18.80 -8.46
C LYS A 26 16.82 -18.11 -7.19
N VAL A 27 15.91 -17.78 -6.29
CA VAL A 27 16.18 -17.07 -5.04
C VAL A 27 15.89 -18.01 -3.87
N PRO A 28 16.91 -18.71 -3.35
CA PRO A 28 16.75 -19.64 -2.23
C PRO A 28 16.09 -18.96 -1.04
N ASN A 29 15.42 -19.76 -0.21
CA ASN A 29 14.78 -19.28 1.01
C ASN A 29 13.72 -18.19 0.74
N THR A 30 12.90 -18.43 -0.30
CA THR A 30 11.73 -17.62 -0.62
C THR A 30 10.45 -18.34 -0.21
N ARG A 31 9.65 -17.70 0.65
CA ARG A 31 8.34 -18.17 1.10
C ARG A 31 7.25 -17.66 0.15
N TYR A 32 6.19 -18.45 0.01
CA TYR A 32 5.05 -18.12 -0.83
C TYR A 32 3.77 -18.09 0.02
N LEU A 33 3.06 -16.96 -0.02
CA LEU A 33 1.79 -16.73 0.66
C LEU A 33 0.72 -16.45 -0.39
N HIS A 34 -0.15 -17.42 -0.63
CA HIS A 34 -1.28 -17.27 -1.54
C HIS A 34 -2.52 -16.84 -0.76
N LEU A 35 -3.07 -15.69 -1.12
CA LEU A 35 -4.30 -15.18 -0.53
C LEU A 35 -5.49 -15.57 -1.42
N THR A 36 -6.56 -16.02 -0.76
CA THR A 36 -7.81 -16.41 -1.42
C THR A 36 -8.94 -15.56 -0.86
N TYR A 37 -10.08 -15.54 -1.52
CA TYR A 37 -11.24 -14.81 -1.02
C TYR A 37 -11.88 -15.52 0.20
N ARG A 38 -11.31 -15.28 1.38
CA ARG A 38 -11.72 -15.85 2.68
C ARG A 38 -12.03 -14.73 3.67
N TRP A 39 -12.89 -15.02 4.64
CA TRP A 39 -13.34 -14.06 5.65
C TRP A 39 -13.86 -12.76 5.01
N LYS A 40 -14.90 -12.91 4.18
CA LYS A 40 -15.45 -11.85 3.32
C LYS A 40 -15.76 -10.56 4.07
N ASP A 41 -16.21 -10.65 5.32
CA ASP A 41 -16.57 -9.50 6.17
C ASP A 41 -15.36 -8.90 6.93
N LYS A 42 -14.15 -9.44 6.70
CA LYS A 42 -12.90 -9.06 7.38
C LYS A 42 -11.71 -9.01 6.42
N ILE A 43 -11.92 -8.70 5.15
CA ILE A 43 -10.83 -8.70 4.15
C ILE A 43 -9.73 -7.70 4.51
N PHE A 44 -10.08 -6.54 5.07
CA PHE A 44 -9.09 -5.58 5.57
C PHE A 44 -8.17 -6.20 6.63
N ASP A 45 -8.75 -6.89 7.63
CA ASP A 45 -7.98 -7.57 8.69
C ASP A 45 -7.16 -8.73 8.11
N TYR A 46 -7.71 -9.48 7.16
CA TYR A 46 -7.03 -10.59 6.50
C TYR A 46 -5.77 -10.12 5.75
N HIS A 47 -5.91 -9.06 4.94
CA HIS A 47 -4.79 -8.47 4.21
C HIS A 47 -3.78 -7.80 5.14
N THR A 48 -4.23 -7.19 6.23
CA THR A 48 -3.37 -6.64 7.29
C THR A 48 -2.55 -7.76 7.95
N ALA A 49 -3.18 -8.88 8.30
CA ALA A 49 -2.50 -10.02 8.88
C ALA A 49 -1.49 -10.64 7.90
N ALA A 50 -1.84 -10.71 6.61
CA ALA A 50 -0.97 -11.22 5.56
C ALA A 50 0.33 -10.39 5.42
N ILE A 51 0.23 -9.06 5.30
CA ILE A 51 1.42 -8.22 5.16
C ILE A 51 2.25 -8.19 6.45
N HIS A 52 1.60 -8.25 7.61
CA HIS A 52 2.30 -8.34 8.89
C HIS A 52 3.07 -9.67 9.04
N LEU A 53 2.49 -10.79 8.59
CA LEU A 53 3.17 -12.07 8.54
C LEU A 53 4.35 -12.06 7.55
N ALA A 54 4.14 -11.48 6.36
CA ALA A 54 5.19 -11.32 5.36
C ALA A 54 6.35 -10.46 5.88
N ALA A 55 6.07 -9.36 6.59
CA ALA A 55 7.08 -8.51 7.21
C ALA A 55 7.87 -9.24 8.31
N LYS A 56 7.22 -10.12 9.08
CA LYS A 56 7.92 -10.99 10.04
C LYS A 56 8.80 -12.03 9.35
N TRP A 57 8.30 -12.68 8.31
CA TRP A 57 9.06 -13.65 7.53
C TRP A 57 10.22 -13.01 6.78
N SER A 58 10.10 -11.75 6.36
CA SER A 58 11.15 -11.03 5.64
C SER A 58 12.44 -10.84 6.45
N LYS A 59 12.36 -10.96 7.78
CA LYS A 59 13.56 -11.05 8.64
C LYS A 59 14.48 -12.22 8.26
N LEU A 60 13.91 -13.32 7.76
CA LEU A 60 14.64 -14.57 7.51
C LEU A 60 14.59 -15.05 6.06
N SER A 61 13.55 -14.72 5.30
CA SER A 61 13.28 -15.26 3.96
C SER A 61 12.74 -14.17 3.04
N ASN A 62 12.96 -14.23 1.72
CA ASN A 62 12.14 -13.43 0.80
C ASN A 62 10.68 -13.92 0.88
N VAL A 63 9.71 -13.07 0.60
CA VAL A 63 8.29 -13.42 0.68
C VAL A 63 7.57 -12.98 -0.57
N ILE A 64 6.86 -13.91 -1.20
CA ILE A 64 5.92 -13.66 -2.27
C ILE A 64 4.52 -13.64 -1.67
N ILE A 65 3.76 -12.58 -1.92
CA ILE A 65 2.32 -12.52 -1.66
C ILE A 65 1.61 -12.58 -3.01
N ASP A 66 0.84 -13.63 -3.25
CA ASP A 66 0.00 -13.77 -4.45
C ASP A 66 -1.44 -13.35 -4.11
N ARG A 67 -1.96 -12.34 -4.84
CA ARG A 67 -3.31 -11.74 -4.71
C ARG A 67 -3.54 -10.91 -3.45
N TRP A 68 -2.91 -9.74 -3.34
CA TRP A 68 -3.12 -8.88 -2.19
C TRP A 68 -4.25 -7.85 -2.41
N TRP A 69 -4.07 -6.62 -1.94
CA TRP A 69 -5.12 -5.61 -2.04
C TRP A 69 -5.54 -5.25 -3.48
N PRO A 70 -4.64 -5.22 -4.50
CA PRO A 70 -5.08 -4.89 -5.87
C PRO A 70 -6.05 -5.95 -6.40
N SER A 71 -5.78 -7.24 -6.14
CA SER A 71 -6.72 -8.32 -6.45
C SER A 71 -8.08 -8.15 -5.79
N GLU A 72 -8.16 -7.80 -4.51
CA GLU A 72 -9.46 -7.54 -3.88
C GLU A 72 -10.19 -6.39 -4.58
N ALA A 73 -9.51 -5.27 -4.84
CA ALA A 73 -10.13 -4.12 -5.49
C ALA A 73 -10.64 -4.46 -6.90
N CYS A 74 -9.79 -5.06 -7.75
CA CYS A 74 -10.16 -5.42 -9.12
C CYS A 74 -11.29 -6.46 -9.17
N TYR A 75 -11.18 -7.58 -8.44
CA TYR A 75 -12.22 -8.60 -8.43
C TYR A 75 -13.52 -8.10 -7.80
N ALA A 76 -13.47 -7.27 -6.76
CA ALA A 76 -14.68 -6.69 -6.17
C ALA A 76 -15.39 -5.75 -7.14
N THR A 77 -14.66 -4.89 -7.84
CA THR A 77 -15.22 -3.99 -8.85
C THR A 77 -15.84 -4.78 -10.00
N THR A 78 -15.17 -5.81 -10.52
CA THR A 78 -15.66 -6.59 -11.66
C THR A 78 -16.87 -7.47 -11.31
N TYR A 79 -16.87 -8.14 -10.14
CA TYR A 79 -17.85 -9.19 -9.84
C TYR A 79 -18.85 -8.85 -8.72
N ARG A 80 -18.57 -7.82 -7.91
CA ARG A 80 -19.37 -7.47 -6.71
C ARG A 80 -19.84 -6.02 -6.69
N ARG A 81 -19.75 -5.31 -7.81
CA ARG A 81 -19.98 -3.85 -7.98
C ARG A 81 -18.94 -2.98 -7.31
N THR A 82 -18.58 -3.24 -6.05
CA THR A 82 -17.50 -2.56 -5.33
C THR A 82 -17.02 -3.38 -4.12
N SER A 83 -15.86 -3.00 -3.56
CA SER A 83 -15.38 -3.55 -2.28
C SER A 83 -16.13 -2.90 -1.10
N ALA A 84 -16.29 -3.63 0.00
CA ALA A 84 -16.71 -3.02 1.27
C ALA A 84 -15.62 -2.12 1.87
N TRP A 85 -14.40 -2.19 1.32
CA TRP A 85 -13.25 -1.37 1.72
C TRP A 85 -12.63 -0.63 0.51
N PRO A 86 -13.37 0.31 -0.12
CA PRO A 86 -12.92 1.01 -1.34
C PRO A 86 -11.56 1.71 -1.20
N LEU A 87 -11.19 2.13 0.01
CA LEU A 87 -9.93 2.83 0.29
C LEU A 87 -8.85 1.92 0.90
N GLN A 88 -9.07 0.60 0.97
CA GLN A 88 -8.12 -0.32 1.60
C GLN A 88 -6.71 -0.23 0.98
N GLY A 89 -6.63 -0.02 -0.33
CA GLY A 89 -5.37 0.08 -1.03
C GLY A 89 -4.48 1.21 -0.51
N ARG A 90 -5.05 2.36 -0.11
CA ARG A 90 -4.30 3.47 0.50
C ARG A 90 -3.59 3.05 1.79
N PHE A 91 -4.28 2.29 2.64
CA PHE A 91 -3.68 1.75 3.87
C PHE A 91 -2.57 0.74 3.55
N CYS A 92 -2.86 -0.19 2.66
CA CYS A 92 -1.92 -1.23 2.26
C CYS A 92 -0.65 -0.63 1.63
N ASP A 93 -0.78 0.42 0.81
CA ASP A 93 0.34 1.08 0.17
C ASP A 93 1.25 1.80 1.16
N ARG A 94 0.71 2.41 2.21
CA ARG A 94 1.52 2.99 3.30
C ARG A 94 2.43 1.94 3.95
N VAL A 95 1.94 0.71 4.13
CA VAL A 95 2.72 -0.41 4.67
C VAL A 95 3.66 -1.01 3.62
N ALA A 96 3.23 -1.07 2.36
CA ALA A 96 4.07 -1.51 1.25
C ALA A 96 5.30 -0.62 1.10
N LEU A 97 5.09 0.70 1.14
CA LEU A 97 6.12 1.73 1.14
C LEU A 97 7.08 1.55 2.32
N LYS A 98 6.56 1.39 3.55
CA LYS A 98 7.38 1.13 4.75
C LYS A 98 8.37 0.00 4.52
N HIS A 99 7.90 -1.14 4.01
CA HIS A 99 8.73 -2.33 3.83
C HIS A 99 9.46 -2.41 2.49
N GLY A 100 9.36 -1.38 1.64
CA GLY A 100 9.96 -1.38 0.30
C GLY A 100 9.47 -2.56 -0.55
N VAL A 101 8.16 -2.83 -0.53
CA VAL A 101 7.53 -3.90 -1.31
C VAL A 101 7.72 -3.62 -2.80
N VAL A 102 7.98 -4.68 -3.58
CA VAL A 102 7.93 -4.62 -5.05
C VAL A 102 6.61 -5.20 -5.51
N TYR A 103 5.88 -4.44 -6.33
CA TYR A 103 4.70 -4.94 -7.02
C TYR A 103 5.10 -5.50 -8.37
N VAL A 104 4.56 -6.67 -8.73
CA VAL A 104 4.65 -7.23 -10.07
C VAL A 104 3.22 -7.41 -10.57
N ASN A 105 2.80 -6.47 -11.41
CA ASN A 105 1.51 -6.54 -12.08
C ASN A 105 1.63 -7.51 -13.25
N CYS A 106 1.09 -8.70 -13.07
CA CYS A 106 1.00 -9.73 -14.09
C CYS A 106 -0.20 -9.43 -14.99
N LEU A 107 0.08 -8.78 -16.10
CA LEU A 107 -0.91 -8.24 -17.02
C LEU A 107 -1.43 -9.33 -17.98
N PRO A 108 -2.69 -9.20 -18.43
CA PRO A 108 -3.20 -10.04 -19.50
C PRO A 108 -2.41 -9.80 -20.80
N ASP A 109 -2.38 -10.84 -21.63
CA ASP A 109 -1.79 -10.84 -22.96
C ASP A 109 -2.82 -11.42 -23.95
N HIS A 110 -2.51 -11.53 -25.25
CA HIS A 110 -3.55 -11.90 -26.24
C HIS A 110 -4.09 -13.33 -26.04
N ASN A 111 -3.36 -14.19 -25.33
CA ASN A 111 -3.74 -15.58 -25.08
C ASN A 111 -4.38 -15.79 -23.70
N THR A 112 -4.47 -14.76 -22.84
CA THR A 112 -4.95 -14.93 -21.46
C THR A 112 -6.37 -15.52 -21.39
N ILE A 113 -7.29 -15.05 -22.23
CA ILE A 113 -8.69 -15.54 -22.24
C ILE A 113 -8.77 -17.02 -22.65
N GLU A 114 -8.00 -17.43 -23.66
CA GLU A 114 -7.94 -18.81 -24.11
C GLU A 114 -7.32 -19.72 -23.04
N ARG A 115 -6.17 -19.31 -22.47
CA ARG A 115 -5.54 -20.04 -21.36
C ARG A 115 -6.47 -20.19 -20.17
N HIS A 116 -7.25 -19.16 -19.86
CA HIS A 116 -8.25 -19.21 -18.79
C HIS A 116 -9.35 -20.24 -19.08
N LYS A 117 -9.88 -20.28 -20.30
CA LYS A 117 -10.89 -21.29 -20.71
C LYS A 117 -10.35 -22.72 -20.51
N LEU A 118 -9.13 -23.00 -20.98
CA LEU A 118 -8.47 -24.30 -20.80
C LEU A 118 -8.24 -24.64 -19.32
N MET A 119 -7.82 -23.66 -18.51
CA MET A 119 -7.61 -23.89 -17.07
C MET A 119 -8.91 -24.18 -16.32
N LYS A 120 -10.01 -23.54 -16.70
CA LYS A 120 -11.32 -23.71 -16.08
C LYS A 120 -11.87 -25.13 -16.26
N GLU A 121 -11.59 -25.78 -17.39
CA GLU A 121 -11.94 -27.19 -17.60
C GLU A 121 -11.29 -28.12 -16.55
N MET A 122 -10.15 -27.71 -15.99
CA MET A 122 -9.42 -28.44 -14.97
C MET A 122 -9.69 -27.95 -13.53
N ARG A 123 -10.35 -26.80 -13.35
CA ARG A 123 -10.47 -26.08 -12.08
C ARG A 123 -11.85 -25.47 -11.90
N VAL A 124 -12.63 -26.04 -10.98
CA VAL A 124 -14.05 -25.68 -10.74
C VAL A 124 -14.18 -24.29 -10.09
N GLU A 125 -13.15 -23.78 -9.43
CA GLU A 125 -13.18 -22.52 -8.69
C GLU A 125 -13.03 -21.26 -9.56
N MET A 126 -12.80 -21.40 -10.86
CA MET A 126 -12.52 -20.28 -11.76
C MET A 126 -13.80 -19.58 -12.24
N TYR A 127 -13.75 -18.25 -12.36
CA TYR A 127 -14.87 -17.45 -12.87
C TYR A 127 -15.23 -17.82 -14.31
N ASP A 128 -16.44 -17.50 -14.75
CA ASP A 128 -16.88 -17.84 -16.11
C ASP A 128 -16.23 -16.97 -17.19
N ASN A 129 -16.04 -15.68 -16.88
CA ASN A 129 -15.53 -14.67 -17.79
C ASN A 129 -14.57 -13.75 -17.02
N ILE A 130 -13.39 -13.50 -17.60
CA ILE A 130 -12.36 -12.62 -17.04
C ILE A 130 -12.03 -11.43 -17.95
N ASP A 131 -12.77 -11.20 -19.04
CA ASP A 131 -12.48 -10.14 -20.02
C ASP A 131 -12.45 -8.76 -19.35
N LYS A 132 -13.54 -8.40 -18.65
CA LYS A 132 -13.62 -7.13 -17.90
C LYS A 132 -12.56 -6.99 -16.80
N LEU A 133 -12.13 -8.11 -16.22
CA LEU A 133 -11.08 -8.11 -15.22
C LEU A 133 -9.72 -7.84 -15.87
N CYS A 134 -9.46 -8.44 -17.04
CA CYS A 134 -8.27 -8.18 -17.83
C CYS A 134 -8.18 -6.72 -18.25
N ASP A 135 -9.28 -6.15 -18.74
CA ASP A 135 -9.36 -4.72 -19.08
C ASP A 135 -9.03 -3.85 -17.86
N LEU A 136 -9.66 -4.13 -16.70
CA LEU A 136 -9.43 -3.36 -15.48
C LEU A 136 -7.98 -3.43 -14.98
N TYR A 137 -7.30 -4.57 -15.08
CA TYR A 137 -5.87 -4.66 -14.73
C TYR A 137 -4.98 -3.92 -15.71
N THR A 138 -5.36 -3.88 -16.99
CA THR A 138 -4.66 -3.13 -18.02
C THR A 138 -4.78 -1.63 -17.74
N ASP A 139 -5.99 -1.15 -17.46
CA ASP A 139 -6.27 0.22 -17.06
C ASP A 139 -5.56 0.58 -15.74
N LEU A 140 -5.57 -0.32 -14.75
CA LEU A 140 -4.87 -0.08 -13.48
C LEU A 140 -3.38 0.15 -13.69
N TYR A 141 -2.76 -0.55 -14.63
CA TYR A 141 -1.33 -0.41 -14.86
C TYR A 141 -1.01 0.77 -15.79
N TYR A 142 -1.65 0.88 -16.94
CA TYR A 142 -1.34 1.91 -17.95
C TYR A 142 -2.09 3.24 -17.75
N GLY A 143 -3.08 3.26 -16.88
CA GLY A 143 -3.99 4.39 -16.72
C GLY A 143 -5.05 4.45 -17.82
N ASN A 144 -6.17 5.08 -17.50
CA ASN A 144 -7.26 5.33 -18.43
C ASN A 144 -7.99 6.62 -18.01
N PRO A 145 -7.85 7.73 -18.76
CA PRO A 145 -8.48 9.01 -18.39
C PRO A 145 -10.02 8.97 -18.53
N GLU A 146 -10.57 8.01 -19.26
CA GLU A 146 -12.01 7.81 -19.44
C GLU A 146 -12.61 6.85 -18.40
N HIS A 147 -11.81 6.39 -17.43
CA HIS A 147 -12.27 5.49 -16.38
C HIS A 147 -13.30 6.17 -15.46
N GLU A 148 -14.34 5.43 -15.09
CA GLU A 148 -15.38 5.93 -14.19
C GLU A 148 -14.87 5.93 -12.74
N ASP A 149 -14.83 7.10 -12.10
CA ASP A 149 -14.52 7.19 -10.67
C ASP A 149 -15.69 6.71 -9.81
N LYS A 150 -15.51 5.58 -9.12
CA LYS A 150 -16.50 4.98 -8.20
C LYS A 150 -16.10 5.19 -6.74
N GLY A 151 -15.12 6.06 -6.49
CA GLY A 151 -14.57 6.34 -5.16
C GLY A 151 -13.68 5.23 -4.61
N ASN A 152 -13.19 4.32 -5.45
CA ASN A 152 -12.17 3.35 -5.04
C ASN A 152 -10.78 3.94 -5.23
N TYR A 153 -9.83 3.44 -4.45
CA TYR A 153 -8.43 3.85 -4.64
C TYR A 153 -7.89 3.48 -6.02
N ILE A 154 -8.26 2.31 -6.56
CA ILE A 154 -7.83 1.91 -7.90
C ILE A 154 -8.34 2.87 -8.98
N ASP A 155 -9.50 3.49 -8.79
CA ASP A 155 -10.06 4.42 -9.79
C ASP A 155 -9.16 5.67 -9.91
N GLN A 156 -8.69 6.21 -8.79
CA GLN A 156 -7.73 7.31 -8.80
C GLN A 156 -6.36 6.91 -9.36
N LEU A 157 -5.88 5.70 -9.08
CA LEU A 157 -4.64 5.21 -9.69
C LEU A 157 -4.78 5.14 -11.21
N ILE A 158 -5.90 4.62 -11.71
CA ILE A 158 -6.20 4.55 -13.15
C ILE A 158 -6.24 5.96 -13.76
N LEU A 159 -6.98 6.88 -13.14
CA LEU A 159 -7.17 8.25 -13.63
C LEU A 159 -5.90 9.11 -13.54
N SER A 160 -4.96 8.78 -12.65
CA SER A 160 -3.67 9.48 -12.50
C SER A 160 -2.53 8.90 -13.37
N GLY A 161 -2.85 8.06 -14.37
CA GLY A 161 -1.87 7.52 -15.32
C GLY A 161 -1.38 6.11 -15.00
N GLY A 162 -2.01 5.44 -14.04
CA GLY A 162 -1.80 4.03 -13.71
C GLY A 162 -0.55 3.75 -12.88
N MET A 163 -0.42 2.48 -12.49
CA MET A 163 0.70 1.98 -11.69
C MET A 163 2.05 1.97 -12.44
N GLN A 164 2.08 2.16 -13.76
CA GLN A 164 3.32 2.24 -14.54
C GLN A 164 4.25 3.39 -14.10
N GLN A 165 3.69 4.44 -13.48
CA GLN A 165 4.45 5.56 -12.93
C GLN A 165 5.03 5.25 -11.55
N ILE A 166 4.83 4.04 -11.02
CA ILE A 166 5.35 3.61 -9.73
C ILE A 166 6.69 2.89 -9.97
N PRO A 167 7.83 3.45 -9.54
CA PRO A 167 9.17 2.91 -9.89
C PRO A 167 9.45 1.52 -9.31
N TYR A 168 8.68 1.09 -8.30
CA TYR A 168 8.74 -0.24 -7.70
C TYR A 168 7.55 -1.14 -8.12
N CYS A 169 6.85 -0.79 -9.19
CA CYS A 169 5.84 -1.63 -9.84
C CYS A 169 6.34 -2.09 -11.20
N LEU A 170 6.41 -3.40 -11.41
CA LEU A 170 6.95 -4.00 -12.63
C LEU A 170 5.84 -4.70 -13.44
N PRO A 171 5.75 -4.47 -14.76
CA PRO A 171 4.83 -5.19 -15.62
C PRO A 171 5.42 -6.55 -16.00
N TYR A 172 4.62 -7.59 -15.80
CA TYR A 172 4.90 -8.94 -16.28
C TYR A 172 3.84 -9.39 -17.27
N THR A 173 4.25 -9.87 -18.44
CA THR A 173 3.40 -10.65 -19.36
C THR A 173 4.18 -11.89 -19.79
N ILE A 174 3.46 -12.98 -20.08
CA ILE A 174 4.10 -14.22 -20.56
C ILE A 174 4.79 -13.97 -21.91
N GLU A 175 4.17 -13.18 -22.81
CA GLU A 175 4.76 -12.84 -24.10
C GLU A 175 6.11 -12.12 -23.99
N LYS A 176 6.23 -11.17 -23.07
CA LYS A 176 7.46 -10.37 -22.92
C LYS A 176 8.54 -11.11 -22.15
N TRP A 177 8.17 -11.78 -21.06
CA TRP A 177 9.12 -12.30 -20.07
C TRP A 177 9.13 -13.81 -19.93
N GLY A 178 8.20 -14.54 -20.55
CA GLY A 178 8.08 -16.00 -20.40
C GLY A 178 9.33 -16.77 -20.83
N ALA A 179 10.03 -16.30 -21.86
CA ALA A 179 11.31 -16.87 -22.30
C ALA A 179 12.53 -16.32 -21.54
N HIS A 180 12.33 -15.30 -20.70
CA HIS A 180 13.37 -14.53 -20.02
C HIS A 180 13.10 -14.37 -18.52
N LEU A 181 12.50 -15.40 -17.90
CA LEU A 181 12.09 -15.32 -16.49
C LEU A 181 13.29 -15.11 -15.56
N ASP A 182 14.45 -15.69 -15.88
CA ASP A 182 15.66 -15.48 -15.08
C ASP A 182 16.04 -14.00 -15.02
N GLN A 183 16.07 -13.32 -16.17
CA GLN A 183 16.36 -11.89 -16.25
C GLN A 183 15.30 -11.05 -15.54
N PHE A 184 14.03 -11.45 -15.64
CA PHE A 184 12.95 -10.75 -14.96
C PHE A 184 13.02 -10.88 -13.44
N VAL A 185 13.40 -12.06 -12.92
CA VAL A 185 13.65 -12.24 -11.49
C VAL A 185 14.82 -11.38 -11.01
N ASP A 186 15.90 -11.28 -11.80
CA ASP A 186 17.03 -10.38 -11.46
C ASP A 186 16.58 -8.92 -11.37
N LEU A 187 15.71 -8.48 -12.30
CA LEU A 187 15.12 -7.14 -12.28
C LEU A 187 14.27 -6.91 -11.02
N ILE A 188 13.39 -7.85 -10.65
CA ILE A 188 12.58 -7.76 -9.42
C ILE A 188 13.49 -7.60 -8.21
N MET A 189 14.52 -8.45 -8.09
CA MET A 189 15.44 -8.42 -6.96
C MET A 189 16.28 -7.14 -6.93
N HIS A 190 16.69 -6.63 -8.09
CA HIS A 190 17.41 -5.36 -8.18
C HIS A 190 16.54 -4.19 -7.72
N VAL A 191 15.32 -4.07 -8.25
CA VAL A 191 14.38 -3.01 -7.89
C VAL A 191 14.06 -3.05 -6.40
N GLY A 192 13.80 -4.24 -5.84
CA GLY A 192 13.53 -4.37 -4.41
C GLY A 192 14.73 -4.01 -3.53
N LYS A 193 15.95 -4.31 -3.98
CA LYS A 193 17.17 -3.90 -3.26
C LYS A 193 17.32 -2.38 -3.26
N THR A 194 17.27 -1.75 -4.43
CA THR A 194 17.39 -0.30 -4.59
C THR A 194 16.30 0.45 -3.80
N HIS A 195 15.06 -0.01 -3.89
CA HIS A 195 13.93 0.57 -3.14
C HIS A 195 14.23 0.58 -1.63
N ARG A 196 14.69 -0.55 -1.08
CA ARG A 196 14.97 -0.68 0.36
C ARG A 196 16.24 0.04 0.81
N GLU A 197 17.23 0.21 -0.07
CA GLU A 197 18.45 1.00 0.23
C GLU A 197 18.14 2.49 0.44
N CYS A 198 17.11 3.01 -0.22
CA CYS A 198 16.65 4.39 -0.08
C CYS A 198 15.67 4.63 1.08
N GLN A 199 15.35 3.59 1.86
CA GLN A 199 14.41 3.67 2.99
C GLN A 199 15.11 4.06 4.31
N TRP A 200 14.36 4.58 5.29
CA TRP A 200 14.84 4.64 6.68
C TRP A 200 15.18 3.23 7.18
N LYS A 201 16.43 3.01 7.59
CA LYS A 201 16.91 1.66 7.97
C LYS A 201 16.08 1.01 9.07
N THR A 202 15.62 1.79 10.05
CA THR A 202 14.77 1.31 11.16
C THR A 202 13.35 1.00 10.71
N ALA A 203 12.81 1.73 9.73
CA ALA A 203 11.45 1.51 9.22
C ALA A 203 11.25 0.12 8.60
N LEU A 204 12.33 -0.46 8.06
CA LEU A 204 12.34 -1.80 7.49
C LEU A 204 12.09 -2.89 8.55
N ASP A 205 12.49 -2.67 9.80
CA ASP A 205 12.24 -3.62 10.89
C ASP A 205 10.72 -3.75 11.13
N PRO A 206 10.12 -4.95 11.02
CA PRO A 206 8.69 -5.16 11.28
C PRO A 206 8.28 -4.86 12.72
N ASP A 207 9.24 -4.82 13.66
CA ASP A 207 8.95 -4.47 15.06
C ASP A 207 8.98 -2.95 15.30
N ASP A 208 9.50 -2.16 14.34
CA ASP A 208 9.33 -0.72 14.35
C ASP A 208 7.95 -0.38 13.79
N HIS A 209 7.07 0.14 14.65
CA HIS A 209 5.70 0.44 14.28
C HIS A 209 5.43 1.92 14.02
N ASN A 210 6.34 2.82 14.39
CA ASN A 210 6.03 4.26 14.50
C ASN A 210 6.23 5.02 13.18
N ILE A 211 6.21 4.33 12.05
CA ILE A 211 6.31 4.96 10.72
C ILE A 211 5.60 4.10 9.69
N LEU A 212 4.88 4.78 8.80
CA LEU A 212 4.46 4.27 7.49
C LEU A 212 4.90 5.25 6.39
N GLY A 213 4.98 4.78 5.15
CA GLY A 213 5.49 5.55 4.01
C GLY A 213 6.96 5.26 3.70
N HIS A 214 7.56 6.02 2.78
CA HIS A 214 8.92 5.78 2.31
C HIS A 214 9.75 7.04 2.23
N ARG A 215 10.93 7.04 2.87
CA ARG A 215 11.82 8.21 2.96
C ARG A 215 12.05 8.89 1.62
N HIS A 216 12.42 8.11 0.60
CA HIS A 216 12.84 8.66 -0.69
C HIS A 216 11.73 9.37 -1.48
N PHE A 217 10.47 8.97 -1.27
CA PHE A 217 9.34 9.48 -2.04
C PHE A 217 8.53 10.50 -1.24
N ALA A 218 8.62 10.47 0.09
CA ALA A 218 7.87 11.36 0.94
C ALA A 218 8.35 12.81 0.77
N HIS A 219 7.43 13.68 0.37
CA HIS A 219 7.60 15.12 0.45
C HIS A 219 7.04 15.67 1.76
N ARG A 220 6.12 14.92 2.39
CA ARG A 220 5.40 15.35 3.59
C ARG A 220 5.35 14.24 4.64
N LEU A 221 5.52 14.61 5.90
CA LEU A 221 5.38 13.75 7.08
C LEU A 221 4.21 14.23 7.94
N PHE A 222 3.14 13.45 7.95
CA PHE A 222 2.00 13.66 8.84
C PHE A 222 2.30 13.09 10.23
N VAL A 223 2.31 13.95 11.25
CA VAL A 223 2.71 13.60 12.63
C VAL A 223 1.52 13.64 13.59
N GLY A 224 1.10 12.46 14.06
CA GLY A 224 0.08 12.31 15.10
C GLY A 224 0.62 12.33 16.53
N GLU A 225 -0.26 12.04 17.50
CA GLU A 225 0.13 11.95 18.91
C GLU A 225 0.69 10.59 19.29
N ILE A 226 -0.14 9.54 19.19
CA ILE A 226 0.14 8.17 19.62
C ILE A 226 -0.81 7.23 18.90
N VAL A 227 -0.37 6.01 18.62
CA VAL A 227 -1.26 4.96 18.13
C VAL A 227 -2.23 4.51 19.22
N ASN A 228 -3.50 4.32 18.85
CA ASN A 228 -4.47 3.68 19.73
C ASN A 228 -4.44 2.16 19.49
N PRO A 229 -4.01 1.34 20.47
CA PRO A 229 -3.85 -0.09 20.29
C PRO A 229 -5.20 -0.82 20.28
N LYS A 230 -5.79 -0.98 19.09
CA LYS A 230 -7.06 -1.70 18.92
C LYS A 230 -6.88 -3.17 18.56
N TYR A 231 -5.80 -3.50 17.87
CA TYR A 231 -5.46 -4.87 17.49
C TYR A 231 -4.16 -5.29 18.16
N LYS A 232 -4.10 -6.54 18.65
CA LYS A 232 -2.86 -7.08 19.23
C LYS A 232 -1.78 -7.12 18.15
N GLY A 233 -0.73 -6.33 18.32
CA GLY A 233 0.47 -6.38 17.47
C GLY A 233 0.45 -5.51 16.22
N VAL A 234 -0.58 -4.68 16.00
CA VAL A 234 -0.59 -3.71 14.90
C VAL A 234 -0.65 -2.31 15.50
N PHE A 235 0.48 -1.61 15.43
CA PHE A 235 0.68 -0.30 16.05
C PHE A 235 1.07 0.78 15.03
N TRP A 236 0.66 0.61 13.77
CA TRP A 236 1.01 1.54 12.71
C TRP A 236 0.21 2.85 12.78
N PRO A 237 0.87 4.01 12.56
CA PRO A 237 0.23 5.32 12.56
C PRO A 237 -0.85 5.41 11.48
N PHE A 238 -2.03 5.92 11.85
CA PHE A 238 -3.16 6.12 10.94
C PHE A 238 -3.56 4.87 10.13
N TYR A 239 -3.40 3.69 10.71
CA TYR A 239 -3.73 2.40 10.09
C TYR A 239 -4.91 1.74 10.78
N GLU A 240 -6.11 2.19 10.44
CA GLU A 240 -7.37 1.58 10.87
C GLU A 240 -8.43 1.91 9.82
N TYR A 241 -9.18 0.92 9.33
CA TYR A 241 -10.30 1.18 8.43
C TYR A 241 -11.54 1.69 9.19
N ASN A 242 -11.34 2.67 10.08
CA ASN A 242 -12.38 3.31 10.86
C ASN A 242 -11.83 4.61 11.48
N ASN A 243 -12.68 5.34 12.20
CA ASN A 243 -12.28 6.43 13.09
C ASN A 243 -11.44 7.51 12.40
N SER A 244 -10.44 8.05 13.11
CA SER A 244 -9.58 9.13 12.62
C SER A 244 -8.77 8.72 11.41
N SER A 245 -8.32 7.47 11.35
CA SER A 245 -7.50 6.93 10.27
C SER A 245 -8.26 6.88 8.94
N LEU A 246 -9.51 6.38 8.95
CA LEU A 246 -10.37 6.40 7.77
C LEU A 246 -10.75 7.82 7.38
N TYR A 247 -11.07 8.67 8.35
CA TYR A 247 -11.44 10.06 8.09
C TYR A 247 -10.32 10.85 7.41
N LEU A 248 -9.09 10.72 7.90
CA LEU A 248 -7.90 11.29 7.25
C LEU A 248 -7.73 10.71 5.84
N THR A 249 -7.83 9.39 5.69
CA THR A 249 -7.64 8.72 4.40
C THR A 249 -8.68 9.15 3.36
N GLN A 250 -9.93 9.40 3.77
CA GLN A 250 -10.97 9.95 2.91
C GLN A 250 -10.66 11.37 2.47
N ALA A 251 -10.18 12.23 3.38
CA ALA A 251 -9.77 13.59 3.01
C ALA A 251 -8.58 13.57 2.02
N LEU A 252 -7.55 12.76 2.30
CA LEU A 252 -6.41 12.60 1.39
C LEU A 252 -6.84 12.06 0.01
N HIS A 253 -7.83 11.15 -0.01
CA HIS A 253 -8.41 10.65 -1.25
C HIS A 253 -9.10 11.75 -2.04
N ASN A 254 -9.97 12.53 -1.42
CA ASN A 254 -10.69 13.59 -2.12
C ASN A 254 -9.78 14.72 -2.62
N LEU A 255 -8.66 14.95 -1.93
CA LEU A 255 -7.63 15.89 -2.35
C LEU A 255 -6.69 15.34 -3.42
N TRP A 256 -6.90 14.11 -3.89
CA TRP A 256 -6.05 13.43 -4.87
C TRP A 256 -4.58 13.33 -4.44
N LEU A 257 -4.34 13.31 -3.12
CA LEU A 257 -2.99 13.21 -2.60
C LEU A 257 -2.47 11.79 -2.78
N ASN A 258 -1.27 11.71 -3.33
CA ASN A 258 -0.60 10.47 -3.64
C ASN A 258 0.04 9.90 -2.38
N GLU A 259 -0.37 8.71 -1.92
CA GLU A 259 0.20 8.03 -0.75
C GLU A 259 1.73 7.94 -0.77
N ARG A 260 2.33 7.87 -1.96
CA ARG A 260 3.79 7.75 -2.13
C ARG A 260 4.54 8.99 -1.68
N GLU A 261 3.89 10.15 -1.75
CA GLU A 261 4.45 11.45 -1.37
C GLU A 261 4.27 11.75 0.12
N CYS A 262 3.65 10.83 0.85
CA CYS A 262 3.30 10.99 2.25
C CYS A 262 3.97 9.91 3.12
N ALA A 263 4.45 10.34 4.28
CA ALA A 263 4.79 9.48 5.39
C ALA A 263 3.93 9.81 6.60
N PHE A 264 3.80 8.86 7.53
CA PHE A 264 2.92 8.97 8.69
C PHE A 264 3.63 8.46 9.93
N THR A 265 3.70 9.26 10.98
CA THR A 265 4.33 8.90 12.27
C THR A 265 3.53 9.45 13.45
N ASN A 266 3.97 9.19 14.67
CA ASN A 266 3.47 9.83 15.88
C ASN A 266 4.64 10.35 16.73
N VAL A 267 4.43 11.41 17.50
CA VAL A 267 5.42 11.92 18.45
C VAL A 267 5.67 10.99 19.65
N LYS A 268 4.79 10.00 19.87
CA LYS A 268 4.94 8.96 20.90
C LYS A 268 4.90 7.56 20.29
N ASP A 269 5.73 6.67 20.81
CA ASP A 269 5.72 5.26 20.49
C ASP A 269 4.48 4.54 21.05
N LYS A 270 4.35 3.23 20.77
CA LYS A 270 3.23 2.40 21.25
C LYS A 270 3.13 2.31 22.78
N ASP A 271 4.21 2.60 23.50
CA ASP A 271 4.30 2.55 24.96
C ASP A 271 4.12 3.96 25.58
N GLY A 272 3.83 4.97 24.76
CA GLY A 272 3.58 6.35 25.16
C GLY A 272 4.82 7.19 25.41
N LYS A 273 6.01 6.68 25.12
CA LYS A 273 7.26 7.43 25.25
C LYS A 273 7.46 8.31 24.04
N VAL A 274 8.03 9.49 24.25
CA VAL A 274 8.37 10.41 23.15
C VAL A 274 9.36 9.73 22.21
N ASP A 275 9.02 9.69 20.92
CA ASP A 275 9.85 9.18 19.83
C ASP A 275 9.75 10.13 18.64
N LEU A 276 10.75 11.01 18.52
CA LEU A 276 10.81 12.03 17.46
C LEU A 276 11.78 11.65 16.34
N ARG A 277 12.30 10.40 16.32
CA ARG A 277 13.38 10.02 15.40
C ARG A 277 13.03 10.24 13.93
N TYR A 278 11.78 9.94 13.54
CA TYR A 278 11.32 10.12 12.16
C TYR A 278 11.03 11.58 11.82
N VAL A 279 10.64 12.38 12.81
CA VAL A 279 10.48 13.83 12.67
C VAL A 279 11.85 14.49 12.46
N GLU A 280 12.85 14.12 13.26
CA GLU A 280 14.23 14.59 13.10
C GLU A 280 14.84 14.14 11.76
N GLU A 281 14.58 12.91 11.34
CA GLU A 281 14.98 12.43 10.01
C GLU A 281 14.29 13.21 8.90
N ALA A 282 12.99 13.49 9.00
CA ALA A 282 12.27 14.31 8.00
C ALA A 282 12.87 15.71 7.89
N GLN A 283 13.13 16.37 9.02
CA GLN A 283 13.77 17.69 9.05
C GLN A 283 15.16 17.68 8.39
N ARG A 284 15.97 16.64 8.63
CA ARG A 284 17.28 16.47 7.98
C ARG A 284 17.22 16.22 6.47
N ASN A 285 16.08 15.76 5.96
CA ASN A 285 15.88 15.40 4.56
C ASN A 285 14.95 16.39 3.84
N GLU A 286 14.67 17.55 4.43
CA GLU A 286 13.82 18.60 3.83
C GLU A 286 12.42 18.06 3.45
N ILE A 287 11.85 17.20 4.30
CA ILE A 287 10.48 16.69 4.17
C ILE A 287 9.58 17.56 5.06
N ASP A 288 8.52 18.14 4.49
CA ASP A 288 7.60 19.03 5.22
C ASP A 288 6.92 18.29 6.36
N ILE A 289 6.91 18.86 7.56
CA ILE A 289 6.38 18.27 8.78
C ILE A 289 5.02 18.90 9.09
N ILE A 290 3.95 18.10 8.98
CA ILE A 290 2.59 18.53 9.30
C ILE A 290 2.17 17.93 10.64
N ALA A 291 2.12 18.77 11.68
CA ALA A 291 1.64 18.41 13.00
C ALA A 291 0.11 18.26 13.01
N MET A 292 -0.40 17.12 13.47
CA MET A 292 -1.83 16.88 13.60
C MET A 292 -2.26 16.89 15.07
N GLY A 293 -2.69 18.07 15.54
CA GLY A 293 -3.18 18.34 16.88
C GLY A 293 -2.10 18.88 17.83
N ASN A 294 -2.58 19.56 18.88
CA ASN A 294 -1.72 20.31 19.80
C ASN A 294 -0.66 19.44 20.48
N VAL A 295 -0.97 18.19 20.84
CA VAL A 295 0.00 17.34 21.52
C VAL A 295 1.22 17.04 20.62
N ALA A 296 0.99 16.82 19.32
CA ALA A 296 2.09 16.62 18.37
C ALA A 296 2.93 17.90 18.25
N ALA A 297 2.29 19.05 18.01
CA ALA A 297 2.94 20.34 17.87
C ALA A 297 3.74 20.73 19.13
N ASP A 298 3.11 20.71 20.31
CA ASP A 298 3.73 21.07 21.59
C ASP A 298 4.92 20.16 21.91
N THR A 299 4.83 18.86 21.57
CA THR A 299 5.91 17.90 21.82
C THR A 299 7.11 18.19 20.93
N MET A 300 6.90 18.51 19.64
CA MET A 300 7.96 18.88 18.71
C MET A 300 8.63 20.20 19.13
N GLN A 301 7.84 21.23 19.47
CA GLN A 301 8.36 22.53 19.92
C GLN A 301 9.20 22.45 21.19
N LYS A 302 8.79 21.62 22.17
CA LYS A 302 9.59 21.35 23.39
C LYS A 302 10.97 20.76 23.07
N HIS A 303 11.10 20.09 21.93
CA HIS A 303 12.36 19.52 21.43
C HIS A 303 13.00 20.38 20.34
N LYS A 304 12.56 21.64 20.18
CA LYS A 304 13.09 22.62 19.22
C LYS A 304 12.93 22.21 17.76
N ILE A 305 11.86 21.46 17.46
CA ILE A 305 11.44 21.16 16.10
C ILE A 305 10.16 21.95 15.84
N GLU A 306 10.23 22.89 14.91
CA GLU A 306 9.04 23.61 14.44
C GLU A 306 8.45 22.86 13.25
N PRO A 307 7.15 22.51 13.27
CA PRO A 307 6.48 21.94 12.11
C PRO A 307 6.22 23.01 11.04
N ASP A 308 6.25 22.61 9.77
CA ASP A 308 5.94 23.48 8.63
C ASP A 308 4.44 23.82 8.53
N GLY A 309 3.59 22.91 9.03
CA GLY A 309 2.15 23.11 9.11
C GLY A 309 1.55 22.51 10.38
N ILE A 310 0.49 23.13 10.90
CA ILE A 310 -0.25 22.60 12.06
C ILE A 310 -1.74 22.55 11.69
N ILE A 311 -2.31 21.35 11.73
CA ILE A 311 -3.75 21.14 11.58
C ILE A 311 -4.30 20.47 12.84
N LYS A 312 -5.63 20.42 12.98
CA LYS A 312 -6.24 19.70 14.11
C LYS A 312 -6.07 18.19 13.90
N HIS A 313 -6.13 17.41 14.98
CA HIS A 313 -6.09 15.96 14.82
C HIS A 313 -7.36 15.46 14.09
N PRO A 314 -7.30 14.45 13.19
CA PRO A 314 -8.48 13.95 12.47
C PRO A 314 -9.67 13.55 13.36
N SER A 315 -9.40 13.12 14.60
CA SER A 315 -10.47 12.83 15.57
C SER A 315 -11.26 14.07 16.03
N TYR A 316 -10.65 15.26 15.98
CA TYR A 316 -11.32 16.51 16.31
C TYR A 316 -12.42 16.81 15.30
N TYR A 317 -12.08 16.82 14.00
CA TYR A 317 -13.02 17.12 12.92
C TYR A 317 -14.22 16.15 12.94
N LYS A 318 -13.94 14.85 13.14
CA LYS A 318 -14.98 13.83 13.24
C LYS A 318 -15.97 14.07 14.39
N ARG A 319 -15.51 14.60 15.53
CA ARG A 319 -16.31 14.69 16.77
C ARG A 319 -17.01 16.02 16.99
N PHE A 320 -16.39 17.13 16.60
CA PHE A 320 -16.77 18.45 17.11
C PHE A 320 -17.33 19.41 16.07
N LEU A 321 -17.33 19.06 14.79
CA LEU A 321 -17.76 19.96 13.71
C LEU A 321 -19.08 19.55 13.04
N ASN A 322 -19.96 18.81 13.74
CA ASN A 322 -21.37 18.59 13.38
C ASN A 322 -21.69 18.36 11.88
N GLY A 323 -20.88 17.58 11.17
CA GLY A 323 -21.05 17.28 9.74
C GLY A 323 -20.21 18.12 8.77
N GLU A 324 -19.72 19.29 9.19
CA GLU A 324 -18.83 20.15 8.41
C GLU A 324 -17.35 19.76 8.52
N GLY A 325 -17.02 18.93 9.51
CA GLY A 325 -15.63 18.58 9.80
C GLY A 325 -14.86 17.99 8.63
N PHE A 326 -15.56 17.36 7.68
CA PHE A 326 -14.92 16.66 6.58
C PHE A 326 -14.38 17.64 5.55
N LYS A 327 -15.19 18.63 5.17
CA LYS A 327 -14.75 19.74 4.32
C LYS A 327 -13.67 20.58 5.02
N GLN A 328 -13.77 20.74 6.34
CA GLN A 328 -12.76 21.49 7.08
C GLN A 328 -11.40 20.80 7.12
N ILE A 329 -11.33 19.47 7.31
CA ILE A 329 -10.03 18.78 7.25
C ILE A 329 -9.43 18.85 5.84
N GLU A 330 -10.25 18.80 4.79
CA GLU A 330 -9.78 19.00 3.40
C GLU A 330 -9.16 20.39 3.21
N ASN A 331 -9.86 21.44 3.65
CA ASN A 331 -9.37 22.82 3.58
C ASN A 331 -8.07 23.00 4.38
N ASP A 332 -8.04 22.53 5.63
CA ASP A 332 -6.89 22.68 6.51
C ASP A 332 -5.68 21.92 5.96
N ILE A 333 -5.88 20.74 5.34
CA ILE A 333 -4.80 20.06 4.63
C ILE A 333 -4.35 20.93 3.46
N GLN A 334 -5.24 21.37 2.57
CA GLN A 334 -4.87 22.20 1.41
C GLN A 334 -4.10 23.47 1.77
N GLU A 335 -4.40 24.11 2.90
CA GLU A 335 -3.72 25.33 3.36
C GLU A 335 -2.26 25.07 3.76
N VAL A 336 -1.94 23.86 4.23
CA VAL A 336 -0.58 23.48 4.67
C VAL A 336 0.21 22.67 3.65
N LEU A 337 -0.36 22.40 2.47
CA LEU A 337 0.31 21.72 1.35
C LEU A 337 0.94 22.70 0.38
#